data_AF-A0A7X8C5L1-F1
#
_entry.id   AF-A0A7X8C5L1-F1
#
_cell.length_a   1.000
_cell.length_b   1.000
_cell.length_c   1.000
_cell.angle_alpha   90.00
_cell.angle_beta   90.00
_cell.angle_gamma   90.00
#
_symmetry.space_group_name_H-M   'P 1'
#
loop_
_entity.id
_entity.type
_entity.pdbx_description
1 polymer ?
#
loop_
_entity_poly.entity_id
_entity_poly.type
_entity_poly.pdbx_seq_one_letter_code
_entity_poly.pdbx_strand_id
1 'polypeptide(L)'
;VGIVSQILAKRFRTPIIIFNLAGIIPLVPGGMSYDAMRFFVVNEYDAAIAAGATVAMISGAIALGLIVSEIINQLIRNMNWRKYHSEYDRKGVASLDSD
;
A
#
# COMPACT_ATOMS: atom_id res chain seq x y z
N VAL A 1 13.89 -4.27 -8.43
CA VAL A 1 13.44 -3.86 -7.08
C VAL A 1 13.39 -5.02 -6.08
N GLY A 2 12.80 -6.19 -6.41
CA GLY A 2 12.70 -7.32 -5.47
C GLY A 2 14.03 -7.92 -4.99
N ILE A 3 15.02 -8.08 -5.89
CA ILE A 3 16.32 -8.70 -5.55
C ILE A 3 17.16 -7.79 -4.66
N VAL A 4 17.19 -6.49 -4.95
CA VAL A 4 17.95 -5.49 -4.17
C VAL A 4 17.39 -5.35 -2.76
N SER A 5 16.07 -5.44 -2.60
CA SER A 5 15.41 -5.34 -1.29
C SER A 5 15.63 -6.58 -0.40
N GLN A 6 15.66 -7.78 -0.99
CA GLN A 6 15.99 -9.01 -0.25
C GLN A 6 17.42 -8.99 0.32
N ILE A 7 18.38 -8.44 -0.43
CA ILE A 7 19.79 -8.37 -0.02
C ILE A 7 19.98 -7.36 1.11
N LEU A 8 19.34 -6.18 1.04
CA LEU A 8 19.43 -5.16 2.09
C LEU A 8 18.66 -5.54 3.37
N ALA A 9 17.50 -6.18 3.26
CA ALA A 9 16.71 -6.63 4.42
C ALA A 9 17.45 -7.68 5.28
N LYS A 10 18.21 -8.57 4.64
CA LYS A 10 19.04 -9.56 5.34
C LYS A 10 20.28 -8.93 6.00
N ARG A 11 20.77 -7.80 5.47
CA ARG A 11 21.98 -7.11 5.95
C ARG A 11 21.71 -6.13 7.10
N PHE A 12 20.52 -5.54 7.18
CA PHE A 12 20.26 -4.42 8.10
C PHE A 12 19.31 -4.70 9.28
N ARG A 13 18.60 -5.84 9.35
CA ARG A 13 17.56 -6.08 10.40
C ARG A 13 16.57 -4.89 10.56
N THR A 14 16.43 -4.05 9.55
CA THR A 14 15.54 -2.89 9.57
C THR A 14 14.18 -3.27 9.02
N PRO A 15 13.09 -2.91 9.70
CA PRO A 15 11.74 -3.33 9.32
C PRO A 15 11.35 -2.75 7.94
N ILE A 16 10.62 -3.54 7.15
CA ILE A 16 10.08 -3.18 5.83
C ILE A 16 9.30 -1.85 5.84
N ILE A 17 8.82 -1.43 7.01
CA ILE A 17 8.12 -0.18 7.28
C ILE A 17 8.94 1.05 6.86
N ILE A 18 10.26 1.07 7.09
CA ILE A 18 11.11 2.23 6.77
C ILE A 18 11.14 2.49 5.26
N PHE A 19 11.15 1.43 4.46
CA PHE A 19 11.11 1.53 3.00
C PHE A 19 9.74 2.00 2.50
N ASN A 20 8.64 1.51 3.11
CA ASN A 20 7.30 1.94 2.74
C ASN A 20 7.02 3.40 3.11
N LEU A 21 7.46 3.85 4.31
CA LEU A 21 7.31 5.24 4.73
C LEU A 21 8.13 6.20 3.86
N ALA A 22 9.36 5.82 3.50
CA ALA A 22 10.19 6.63 2.60
C ALA A 22 9.55 6.82 1.20
N GLY A 23 8.74 5.86 0.74
CA GLY A 23 7.97 5.99 -0.49
C GLY A 23 6.69 6.82 -0.35
N ILE A 24 5.99 6.72 0.78
CA ILE A 24 4.70 7.41 1.01
C ILE A 24 4.89 8.91 1.30
N ILE A 25 5.92 9.29 2.05
CA ILE A 25 6.17 10.69 2.45
C ILE A 25 6.23 11.67 1.26
N PRO A 26 7.03 11.42 0.21
CA PRO A 26 7.08 12.31 -0.96
C PRO A 26 5.85 12.18 -1.88
N LEU A 27 5.13 11.06 -1.80
CA LEU A 27 3.97 10.78 -2.65
C LEU A 27 2.75 11.62 -2.23
N VAL A 28 2.61 11.92 -0.94
CA VAL A 28 1.46 12.68 -0.41
C VAL A 28 1.81 14.18 -0.37
N PRO A 29 1.02 15.07 -0.99
CA PRO A 29 1.31 16.50 -1.06
C PRO A 29 0.99 17.22 0.27
N GLY A 30 1.79 16.95 1.31
CA GLY A 30 1.56 17.49 2.66
C GLY A 30 1.75 19.01 2.78
N GLY A 31 2.63 19.61 1.96
CA GLY A 31 2.82 21.06 1.91
C GLY A 31 1.56 21.79 1.46
N MET A 32 0.89 21.30 0.41
CA MET A 32 -0.37 21.88 -0.06
C MET A 32 -1.51 21.71 0.97
N SER A 33 -1.50 20.60 1.73
CA SER A 33 -2.44 20.42 2.85
C SER A 33 -2.21 21.44 3.96
N TYR A 34 -0.96 21.73 4.28
CA TYR A 34 -0.61 22.78 5.23
C TYR A 34 -1.05 24.15 4.73
N ASP A 35 -0.79 24.46 3.46
CA ASP A 35 -1.21 25.73 2.85
C ASP A 35 -2.73 25.90 2.87
N ALA A 36 -3.49 24.84 2.58
CA ALA A 36 -4.96 24.86 2.68
C ALA A 36 -5.44 25.21 4.09
N MET A 37 -4.88 24.58 5.13
CA MET A 37 -5.23 24.90 6.52
C MET A 37 -4.68 26.26 6.97
N ARG A 38 -3.54 26.69 6.44
CA ARG A 38 -3.00 28.02 6.68
C ARG A 38 -3.98 29.08 6.19
N PHE A 39 -4.44 28.99 4.93
CA PHE A 39 -5.43 29.90 4.36
C PHE A 39 -6.72 29.93 5.18
N PHE A 40 -7.15 28.76 5.66
CA PHE A 40 -8.31 28.65 6.54
C PHE A 40 -8.13 29.43 7.85
N VAL A 41 -6.98 29.27 8.52
CA VAL A 41 -6.67 29.96 9.79
C VAL A 41 -6.51 31.47 9.60
N VAL A 42 -5.94 31.93 8.49
CA VAL A 42 -5.79 33.37 8.20
C VAL A 42 -7.06 34.03 7.67
N ASN A 43 -8.21 33.34 7.68
CA ASN A 43 -9.50 33.81 7.16
C ASN A 43 -9.49 34.11 5.64
N GLU A 44 -8.56 33.55 4.89
CA GLU A 44 -8.56 33.61 3.42
C GLU A 44 -9.35 32.43 2.85
N TYR A 45 -10.67 32.47 3.03
CA TYR A 45 -11.54 31.32 2.74
C TYR A 45 -11.59 30.94 1.25
N ASP A 46 -11.51 31.90 0.32
CA ASP A 46 -11.51 31.61 -1.12
C ASP A 46 -10.31 30.73 -1.52
N ALA A 47 -9.13 31.08 -1.03
CA ALA A 47 -7.91 30.31 -1.25
C ALA A 47 -7.94 28.98 -0.47
N ALA A 48 -8.48 28.97 0.75
CA ALA A 48 -8.61 27.78 1.58
C ALA A 48 -9.49 26.71 0.95
N ILE A 49 -10.63 27.10 0.38
CA ILE A 49 -11.55 26.17 -0.29
C ILE A 49 -10.93 25.60 -1.56
N ALA A 50 -10.28 26.43 -2.38
CA ALA A 50 -9.64 25.98 -3.61
C ALA A 50 -8.45 25.02 -3.34
N ALA A 51 -7.58 25.39 -2.39
CA ALA A 51 -6.45 24.56 -1.98
C ALA A 51 -6.94 23.27 -1.30
N GLY A 52 -7.93 23.37 -0.40
CA GLY A 52 -8.52 22.24 0.30
C GLY A 52 -9.19 21.24 -0.64
N ALA A 53 -9.94 21.71 -1.64
CA ALA A 53 -10.53 20.86 -2.67
C ALA A 53 -9.46 20.12 -3.48
N THR A 54 -8.39 20.81 -3.88
CA THR A 54 -7.27 20.22 -4.64
C THR A 54 -6.59 19.11 -3.83
N VAL A 55 -6.27 19.40 -2.56
CA VAL A 55 -5.67 18.42 -1.64
C VAL A 55 -6.60 17.24 -1.41
N ALA A 56 -7.90 17.47 -1.21
CA ALA A 56 -8.88 16.42 -1.01
C ALA A 56 -8.99 15.50 -2.25
N MET A 57 -8.97 16.06 -3.46
CA MET A 57 -9.02 15.29 -4.70
C MET A 57 -7.75 14.44 -4.89
N ILE A 58 -6.57 15.04 -4.71
CA ILE A 58 -5.29 14.32 -4.89
C ILE A 58 -5.13 13.23 -3.83
N SER A 59 -5.37 13.57 -2.56
CA SER A 59 -5.26 12.59 -1.46
C SER A 59 -6.31 11.47 -1.59
N GLY A 60 -7.54 11.81 -2.01
CA GLY A 60 -8.57 10.83 -2.32
C GLY A 60 -8.17 9.90 -3.46
N ALA A 61 -7.61 10.42 -4.56
CA ALA A 61 -7.14 9.61 -5.67
C ALA A 61 -6.02 8.63 -5.26
N ILE A 62 -5.05 9.10 -4.47
CA ILE A 62 -3.96 8.27 -3.94
C ILE A 62 -4.52 7.18 -3.01
N ALA A 63 -5.38 7.56 -2.06
CA ALA A 63 -5.98 6.61 -1.12
C ALA A 63 -6.75 5.50 -1.85
N LEU A 64 -7.58 5.86 -2.83
CA LEU A 64 -8.30 4.90 -3.66
C LEU A 64 -7.34 3.99 -4.42
N GLY A 65 -6.28 4.54 -5.04
CA GLY A 65 -5.28 3.75 -5.75
C GLY A 65 -4.59 2.72 -4.86
N LEU A 66 -4.23 3.10 -3.64
CA LEU A 66 -3.61 2.19 -2.66
C LEU A 66 -4.57 1.11 -2.19
N ILE A 67 -5.82 1.46 -1.87
CA ILE A 67 -6.84 0.51 -1.44
C ILE A 67 -7.12 -0.52 -2.56
N VAL A 68 -7.30 -0.05 -3.79
CA VAL A 68 -7.53 -0.94 -4.95
C VAL A 68 -6.31 -1.84 -5.19
N SER A 69 -5.10 -1.31 -5.08
CA SER A 69 -3.87 -2.10 -5.19
C SER A 69 -3.81 -3.22 -4.15
N GLU A 70 -4.18 -2.91 -2.90
CA GLU A 70 -4.21 -3.88 -1.82
C GLU A 70 -5.30 -4.95 -2.04
N ILE A 71 -6.49 -4.56 -2.51
CA ILE A 71 -7.58 -5.50 -2.83
C ILE A 71 -7.14 -6.48 -3.92
N ILE A 72 -6.56 -5.99 -5.03
CA ILE A 72 -6.07 -6.85 -6.12
C ILE A 72 -5.00 -7.81 -5.61
N ASN A 73 -4.06 -7.31 -4.81
CA ASN A 73 -2.99 -8.11 -4.24
C ASN A 73 -3.54 -9.22 -3.33
N GLN A 74 -4.56 -8.92 -2.52
CA GLN A 74 -5.25 -9.91 -1.69
C GLN A 74 -5.99 -10.96 -2.53
N LEU A 75 -6.67 -10.57 -3.60
CA LEU A 75 -7.37 -11.50 -4.48
C LEU A 75 -6.40 -12.50 -5.15
N ILE A 76 -5.29 -12.00 -5.71
CA ILE A 76 -4.26 -12.84 -6.34
C ILE A 76 -3.64 -13.79 -5.30
N ARG A 77 -3.27 -13.25 -4.13
CA ARG A 77 -2.71 -14.03 -3.04
C ARG A 77 -3.67 -15.16 -2.65
N ASN A 78 -4.93 -14.86 -2.38
CA ASN A 78 -5.93 -15.86 -1.97
C ASN A 78 -6.16 -16.96 -3.02
N MET A 79 -6.10 -16.65 -4.32
CA MET A 79 -6.17 -17.68 -5.37
C MET A 79 -4.97 -18.63 -5.34
N ASN A 80 -3.76 -18.10 -5.09
CA ASN A 80 -2.55 -18.91 -4.99
C ASN A 80 -2.56 -19.82 -3.75
N TRP A 81 -3.06 -19.33 -2.61
CA TRP A 81 -3.24 -20.14 -1.39
C TRP A 81 -4.22 -21.30 -1.61
N ARG A 82 -5.32 -21.08 -2.34
CA ARG A 82 -6.28 -22.13 -2.69
C ARG A 82 -5.66 -23.23 -3.57
N LYS A 83 -4.82 -22.85 -4.54
CA LYS A 83 -4.04 -23.82 -5.33
C LYS A 83 -3.05 -24.61 -4.49
N TYR A 84 -2.41 -23.95 -3.53
CA TYR A 84 -1.49 -24.60 -2.60
C TYR A 84 -2.23 -25.65 -1.77
N HIS A 85 -3.35 -25.31 -1.14
CA HIS A 85 -4.11 -26.30 -0.36
C HIS A 85 -4.56 -27.51 -1.19
N SER A 86 -5.05 -27.30 -2.42
CA SER A 86 -5.50 -28.38 -3.29
C SER A 86 -4.38 -29.35 -3.74
N GLU A 87 -3.15 -28.87 -3.91
CA GLU A 87 -2.05 -29.73 -4.37
C GLU A 87 -1.41 -30.53 -3.23
N TYR A 88 -1.46 -30.00 -2.00
CA TYR A 88 -1.01 -30.72 -0.81
C TYR A 88 -2.02 -31.77 -0.34
N ASP A 89 -3.32 -31.46 -0.39
CA ASP A 89 -4.38 -32.45 -0.11
C ASP A 89 -4.31 -33.64 -1.07
N ARG A 90 -4.09 -33.36 -2.37
CA ARG A 90 -4.00 -34.43 -3.38
C ARG A 90 -2.81 -35.35 -3.18
N LYS A 91 -1.65 -34.82 -2.78
CA LYS A 91 -0.45 -35.62 -2.50
C LYS A 91 -0.58 -36.43 -1.20
N GLY A 92 -1.27 -35.89 -0.19
CA GLY A 92 -1.55 -36.60 1.06
C GLY A 92 -2.49 -37.78 0.89
N VAL A 93 -3.52 -37.66 0.04
CA VAL A 93 -4.43 -38.78 -0.27
C VAL A 93 -3.75 -39.85 -1.13
N ALA A 94 -2.92 -39.44 -2.11
CA ALA A 94 -2.21 -40.40 -2.96
C ALA A 94 -1.15 -41.23 -2.23
N SER A 95 -0.58 -40.74 -1.11
CA SER A 95 0.35 -41.51 -0.27
C SER A 95 -0.33 -42.52 0.66
N LEU A 96 -1.64 -42.41 0.89
CA LEU A 96 -2.41 -43.32 1.75
C LEU A 96 -2.97 -44.54 0.99
N ASP A 97 -3.06 -44.46 -0.35
CA ASP A 97 -3.60 -45.53 -1.21
C ASP A 97 -2.49 -46.49 -1.70
N SER A 98 -1.25 -46.25 -1.27
CA SER A 98 -0.04 -46.99 -1.68
C SER A 98 0.54 -47.92 -0.61
N ASP A 99 -0.11 -48.03 0.56
CA ASP A 99 0.24 -48.93 1.68
C ASP A 99 -0.74 -50.12 1.76
#